data_AF-A0A2U1S125-F1
#
_entry.id   AF-A0A2U1S125-F1
#
_cell.length_a   1.000
_cell.length_b   1.000
_cell.length_c   1.000
_cell.angle_alpha   90.00
_cell.angle_beta   90.00
_cell.angle_gamma   90.00
#
_symmetry.space_group_name_H-M   'P 1'
#
loop_
_entity.id
_entity.type
_entity.pdbx_description
1 polymer ?
#
loop_
_entity_poly.entity_id
_entity_poly.type
_entity_poly.pdbx_seq_one_letter_code
_entity_poly.pdbx_strand_id
1 'polypeptide(L)'
;MRTAKLTLSLFVLAFMGASLQGAVPINITSATADGFYKAGDVIAIQVTFDEIIFVTGTPQIKLETGTPNAVVDYASGSGTTTLLFFYTVAAGHTASDLDYVSTDPLQLKGGTIKNGAGEDATLSLPIPGTAGSLGANKQIVIDTAAPAPPQAPDLQASSDSGSSSADNVTGITMPAFDIIGVESDATVTIFSSVEGALGSTLVAEGSESCSLSLAMPLSEGGDHRSSAGQGRERQRCFGGHGA
;
A
#
# COMPACT_ATOMS: atom_id res chain seq x y z
N MET A 1 -44.37 35.27 67.69
CA MET A 1 -43.51 34.33 66.93
C MET A 1 -43.38 34.84 65.50
N ARG A 2 -42.23 35.42 65.13
CA ARG A 2 -41.96 35.88 63.77
C ARG A 2 -41.23 34.75 63.04
N THR A 3 -41.87 34.16 62.04
CA THR A 3 -41.32 33.11 61.18
C THR A 3 -40.30 33.75 60.23
N ALA A 4 -39.02 33.40 60.39
CA ALA A 4 -37.98 33.77 59.43
C ALA A 4 -38.11 32.86 58.20
N LYS A 5 -38.36 33.47 57.04
CA LYS A 5 -38.39 32.77 55.75
C LYS A 5 -36.95 32.65 55.26
N LEU A 6 -36.37 31.45 55.38
CA LEU A 6 -35.04 31.14 54.88
C LEU A 6 -35.14 30.94 53.36
N THR A 7 -34.74 31.94 52.58
CA THR A 7 -34.66 31.79 51.13
C THR A 7 -33.36 31.06 50.80
N LEU A 8 -33.45 29.75 50.55
CA LEU A 8 -32.34 28.96 50.02
C LEU A 8 -32.08 29.45 48.59
N SER A 9 -31.03 30.25 48.41
CA SER A 9 -30.56 30.63 47.07
C SER A 9 -29.88 29.40 46.46
N LEU A 10 -30.65 28.63 45.69
CA LEU A 10 -30.12 27.56 44.86
C LEU A 10 -29.28 28.22 43.77
N PHE A 11 -27.96 28.25 43.97
CA PHE A 11 -27.01 28.60 42.94
C PHE A 11 -27.01 27.45 41.92
N VAL A 12 -27.94 27.51 40.95
CA VAL A 12 -27.83 26.73 39.73
C VAL A 12 -26.65 27.34 38.97
N LEU A 13 -25.46 26.75 39.13
CA LEU A 13 -24.41 26.95 38.15
C LEU A 13 -24.93 26.30 36.86
N ALA A 14 -25.50 27.11 35.98
CA ALA A 14 -25.86 26.67 34.65
C ALA A 14 -24.56 26.27 33.94
N PHE A 15 -24.24 24.98 33.93
CA PHE A 15 -23.37 24.41 32.90
C PHE A 15 -24.14 24.52 31.60
N MET A 16 -23.93 25.62 30.87
CA MET A 16 -24.40 25.75 29.51
C MET A 16 -23.60 24.75 28.65
N GLY A 17 -24.17 23.57 28.44
CA GLY A 17 -23.94 22.76 27.23
C GLY A 17 -22.68 21.92 27.12
N ALA A 18 -22.09 21.41 28.21
CA ALA A 18 -21.14 20.30 28.07
C ALA A 18 -21.93 19.03 27.70
N SER A 19 -21.77 18.56 26.46
CA SER A 19 -22.16 17.20 26.07
C SER A 19 -21.54 16.22 27.07
N LEU A 20 -22.32 15.26 27.58
CA LEU A 20 -21.79 14.14 28.40
C LEU A 20 -21.22 13.01 27.52
N GLN A 21 -21.10 13.26 26.22
CA GLN A 21 -20.65 12.31 25.24
C GLN A 21 -19.24 12.69 24.82
N GLY A 22 -18.30 11.76 24.99
CA GLY A 22 -16.95 11.94 24.50
C GLY A 22 -16.87 11.94 22.98
N ALA A 23 -15.78 12.50 22.47
CA ALA A 23 -15.52 12.71 21.05
C ALA A 23 -15.83 11.51 20.16
N VAL A 24 -16.42 11.76 19.00
CA VAL A 24 -16.81 10.74 18.01
C VAL A 24 -15.94 10.87 16.76
N PRO A 25 -15.34 9.78 16.26
CA PRO A 25 -14.68 9.76 14.96
C PRO A 25 -15.70 10.03 13.84
N ILE A 26 -15.44 11.02 12.99
CA ILE A 26 -16.35 11.42 11.91
C ILE A 26 -15.77 11.21 10.51
N ASN A 27 -14.44 11.14 10.38
CA ASN A 27 -13.81 11.00 9.08
C ASN A 27 -12.41 10.39 9.19
N ILE A 28 -12.14 9.37 8.37
CA ILE A 28 -10.82 8.78 8.21
C ILE A 28 -10.34 9.05 6.80
N THR A 29 -9.17 9.65 6.66
CA THR A 29 -8.60 9.99 5.35
C THR A 29 -7.09 9.82 5.36
N SER A 30 -6.44 10.19 4.26
CA SER A 30 -5.00 10.17 4.14
C SER A 30 -4.49 11.38 3.36
N ALA A 31 -3.38 11.98 3.81
CA ALA A 31 -2.66 13.00 3.04
C ALA A 31 -1.87 12.39 1.86
N THR A 32 -1.58 11.09 1.92
CA THR A 32 -0.94 10.37 0.83
C THR A 32 -1.90 10.28 -0.35
N ALA A 33 -1.47 10.62 -1.57
CA ALA A 33 -2.33 10.62 -2.75
C ALA A 33 -2.96 9.23 -3.04
N ASP A 34 -3.97 9.21 -3.90
CA ASP A 34 -4.48 7.95 -4.44
C ASP A 34 -3.43 7.30 -5.35
N GLY A 35 -3.38 5.96 -5.36
CA GLY A 35 -2.47 5.22 -6.22
C GLY A 35 -1.93 3.93 -5.60
N PHE A 36 -0.89 3.40 -6.24
CA PHE A 36 -0.24 2.14 -5.86
C PHE A 36 1.00 2.40 -5.00
N TYR A 37 1.10 1.66 -3.91
CA TYR A 37 2.18 1.73 -2.95
C TYR A 37 2.79 0.35 -2.72
N LYS A 38 4.11 0.31 -2.63
CA LYS A 38 4.92 -0.91 -2.45
C LYS A 38 5.64 -0.87 -1.11
N ALA A 39 6.33 -1.96 -0.78
CA ALA A 39 7.11 -2.07 0.45
C ALA A 39 8.09 -0.89 0.61
N GLY A 40 8.11 -0.32 1.81
CA GLY A 40 8.93 0.85 2.16
C GLY A 40 8.24 2.21 1.94
N ASP A 41 7.13 2.28 1.19
CA ASP A 41 6.36 3.52 1.07
C ASP A 41 5.64 3.84 2.41
N VAL A 42 5.44 5.14 2.69
CA VAL A 42 4.79 5.62 3.92
C VAL A 42 3.45 6.26 3.60
N ILE A 43 2.41 5.83 4.32
CA ILE A 43 1.02 6.27 4.17
C ILE A 43 0.57 6.96 5.45
N ALA A 44 0.15 8.22 5.32
CA ALA A 44 -0.26 9.06 6.45
C ALA A 44 -1.77 8.96 6.71
N ILE A 45 -2.17 8.13 7.67
CA ILE A 45 -3.57 7.92 8.04
C ILE A 45 -4.01 8.98 9.05
N GLN A 46 -5.13 9.64 8.77
CA GLN A 46 -5.71 10.70 9.60
C GLN A 46 -7.08 10.27 10.11
N VAL A 47 -7.27 10.28 11.43
CA VAL A 47 -8.55 10.03 12.10
C VAL A 47 -9.03 11.34 12.71
N THR A 48 -10.12 11.90 12.15
CA THR A 48 -10.70 13.16 12.60
C THR A 48 -11.93 12.90 13.48
N PHE A 49 -11.94 13.53 14.64
CA PHE A 49 -13.02 13.58 15.61
C PHE A 49 -13.82 14.88 15.48
N ASP A 50 -15.05 14.88 15.99
CA ASP A 50 -15.94 16.04 16.03
C ASP A 50 -15.53 17.13 17.04
N GLU A 51 -14.64 16.82 17.97
CA GLU A 51 -14.06 17.75 18.92
C GLU A 51 -12.56 17.49 19.16
N ILE A 52 -11.92 18.37 19.92
CA ILE A 52 -10.50 18.25 20.28
C ILE A 52 -10.32 17.06 21.23
N ILE A 53 -9.32 16.22 20.95
CA ILE A 53 -8.99 15.06 21.77
C ILE A 53 -7.55 15.13 22.31
N PHE A 54 -7.33 14.48 23.45
CA PHE A 54 -6.07 14.35 24.15
C PHE A 54 -5.72 12.87 24.29
N VAL A 55 -4.51 12.52 23.87
CA VAL A 55 -3.99 11.15 23.89
C VAL A 55 -2.96 10.98 24.99
N THR A 56 -3.04 9.87 25.71
CA THR A 56 -1.95 9.34 26.54
C THR A 56 -1.51 7.99 26.02
N GLY A 57 -0.26 7.60 26.30
CA GLY A 57 0.32 6.34 25.81
C GLY A 57 0.48 6.31 24.29
N THR A 58 0.50 5.10 23.73
CA THR A 58 0.63 4.86 22.28
C THR A 58 -0.51 3.97 21.81
N PRO A 59 -1.73 4.51 21.66
CA PRO A 59 -2.81 3.78 21.00
C PRO A 59 -2.39 3.33 19.60
N GLN A 60 -3.04 2.30 19.09
CA GLN A 60 -2.76 1.71 17.79
C GLN A 60 -4.00 1.70 16.92
N ILE A 61 -3.83 1.79 15.60
CA ILE A 61 -4.86 1.47 14.61
C ILE A 61 -4.45 0.21 13.86
N LYS A 62 -5.40 -0.72 13.68
CA LYS A 62 -5.18 -1.95 12.90
C LYS A 62 -5.75 -1.79 11.49
N LEU A 63 -4.88 -1.85 10.49
CA LEU A 63 -5.23 -1.74 9.06
C LEU A 63 -5.45 -3.13 8.45
N GLU A 64 -6.31 -3.22 7.44
CA GLU A 64 -6.52 -4.43 6.65
C GLU A 64 -5.49 -4.46 5.52
N THR A 65 -4.42 -5.22 5.74
CA THR A 65 -3.27 -5.35 4.82
C THR A 65 -2.90 -6.80 4.56
N GLY A 66 -3.79 -7.75 4.87
CA GLY A 66 -3.57 -9.18 4.70
C GLY A 66 -3.18 -9.91 5.99
N THR A 67 -2.37 -10.97 5.87
CA THR A 67 -2.00 -11.83 7.00
C THR A 67 -0.49 -11.82 7.23
N PRO A 68 0.03 -11.18 8.31
CA PRO A 68 -0.71 -10.44 9.33
C PRO A 68 -1.15 -9.03 8.86
N ASN A 69 -2.18 -8.51 9.53
CA ASN A 69 -2.65 -7.14 9.37
C ASN A 69 -1.71 -6.14 10.05
N ALA A 70 -1.50 -4.99 9.42
CA ALA A 70 -0.65 -3.95 9.97
C ALA A 70 -1.24 -3.36 11.25
N VAL A 71 -0.38 -3.17 12.24
CA VAL A 71 -0.68 -2.49 13.50
C VAL A 71 0.20 -1.25 13.54
N VAL A 72 -0.43 -0.08 13.58
CA VAL A 72 0.25 1.20 13.40
C VAL A 72 0.11 2.02 14.67
N ASP A 73 1.24 2.45 15.22
CA ASP A 73 1.30 3.26 16.42
C ASP A 73 0.85 4.70 16.15
N TYR A 74 0.13 5.25 17.12
CA TYR A 74 -0.19 6.67 17.18
C TYR A 74 1.09 7.53 17.10
N ALA A 75 1.12 8.47 16.14
CA ALA A 75 2.28 9.33 15.93
C ALA A 75 2.11 10.72 16.54
N SER A 76 0.99 11.41 16.26
CA SER A 76 0.77 12.80 16.71
C SER A 76 -0.68 13.26 16.58
N GLY A 77 -0.99 14.46 17.09
CA GLY A 77 -2.31 15.11 16.95
C GLY A 77 -3.07 15.38 18.26
N SER A 78 -2.48 15.06 19.41
CA SER A 78 -3.06 15.32 20.73
C SER A 78 -3.23 16.83 20.94
N GLY A 79 -4.36 17.25 21.50
CA GLY A 79 -4.76 18.65 21.59
C GLY A 79 -5.34 19.21 20.29
N THR A 80 -5.62 18.37 19.30
CA THR A 80 -6.32 18.73 18.05
C THR A 80 -7.50 17.80 17.80
N THR A 81 -8.26 18.04 16.73
CA THR A 81 -9.35 17.15 16.30
C THR A 81 -8.87 15.94 15.50
N THR A 82 -7.61 15.90 15.05
CA THR A 82 -7.13 14.90 14.10
C THR A 82 -5.92 14.16 14.63
N LEU A 83 -6.00 12.83 14.68
CA LEU A 83 -4.87 11.96 14.99
C LEU A 83 -4.19 11.48 13.73
N LEU A 84 -2.87 11.37 13.79
CA LEU A 84 -2.02 10.95 12.70
C LEU A 84 -1.33 9.63 13.05
N PHE A 85 -1.35 8.71 12.09
CA PHE A 85 -0.65 7.43 12.13
C PHE A 85 0.17 7.28 10.84
N PHE A 86 1.41 6.82 10.95
CA PHE A 86 2.28 6.61 9.78
C PHE A 86 2.46 5.12 9.51
N TYR A 87 1.69 4.61 8.55
CA TYR A 87 1.81 3.24 8.10
C TYR A 87 2.98 3.12 7.12
N THR A 88 4.01 2.35 7.47
CA THR A 88 5.05 1.94 6.52
C THR A 88 4.67 0.60 5.92
N VAL A 89 4.55 0.54 4.59
CA VAL A 89 4.18 -0.69 3.89
C VAL A 89 5.27 -1.75 4.10
N ALA A 90 4.93 -2.87 4.74
CA ALA A 90 5.84 -3.98 4.94
C ALA A 90 5.78 -4.97 3.76
N ALA A 91 6.83 -5.76 3.58
CA ALA A 91 6.82 -6.84 2.60
C ALA A 91 5.70 -7.85 2.91
N GLY A 92 4.97 -8.28 1.87
CA GLY A 92 3.85 -9.20 2.00
C GLY A 92 2.51 -8.55 2.37
N HIS A 93 2.48 -7.26 2.71
CA HIS A 93 1.22 -6.54 2.89
C HIS A 93 0.55 -6.30 1.54
N THR A 94 -0.76 -6.52 1.48
CA THR A 94 -1.56 -6.33 0.27
C THR A 94 -2.95 -5.80 0.62
N ALA A 95 -3.45 -4.85 -0.15
CA ALA A 95 -4.81 -4.34 -0.05
C ALA A 95 -5.23 -3.79 -1.42
N SER A 96 -6.34 -4.29 -1.97
CA SER A 96 -6.91 -3.74 -3.20
C SER A 96 -7.43 -2.32 -3.02
N ASP A 97 -7.83 -2.00 -1.78
CA ASP A 97 -8.12 -0.66 -1.30
C ASP A 97 -7.86 -0.65 0.21
N LEU A 98 -6.99 0.23 0.67
CA LEU A 98 -6.52 0.25 2.06
C LEU A 98 -7.63 0.78 2.97
N ASP A 99 -8.02 -0.04 3.95
CA ASP A 99 -8.94 0.36 5.01
C ASP A 99 -8.48 -0.23 6.36
N TYR A 100 -9.30 -0.08 7.39
CA TYR A 100 -9.12 -0.74 8.68
C TYR A 100 -9.97 -2.02 8.82
N VAL A 101 -9.55 -2.90 9.72
CA VAL A 101 -10.05 -4.29 9.79
C VAL A 101 -11.53 -4.44 10.15
N SER A 102 -12.09 -3.49 10.88
CA SER A 102 -13.47 -3.52 11.38
C SER A 102 -13.86 -2.15 11.93
N THR A 103 -15.09 -1.98 12.40
CA THR A 103 -15.52 -0.76 13.09
C THR A 103 -14.74 -0.47 14.37
N ASP A 104 -14.02 -1.43 14.98
CA ASP A 104 -13.28 -1.21 16.23
C ASP A 104 -11.76 -1.45 16.05
N PRO A 105 -11.07 -0.71 15.17
CA PRO A 105 -9.66 -0.96 14.86
C PRO A 105 -8.71 -0.24 15.83
N LEU A 106 -9.20 0.71 16.62
CA LEU A 106 -8.43 1.47 17.60
C LEU A 106 -8.21 0.65 18.88
N GLN A 107 -6.96 0.52 19.30
CA GLN A 107 -6.56 -0.20 20.50
C GLN A 107 -5.77 0.73 21.41
N LEU A 108 -6.25 0.96 22.64
CA LEU A 108 -5.62 1.95 23.53
C LEU A 108 -4.24 1.56 24.05
N LYS A 109 -3.93 0.25 24.13
CA LYS A 109 -2.64 -0.29 24.63
C LYS A 109 -2.18 0.32 25.96
N GLY A 110 -3.11 0.54 26.88
CA GLY A 110 -2.85 1.13 28.21
C GLY A 110 -2.81 2.66 28.22
N GLY A 111 -2.99 3.32 27.06
CA GLY A 111 -3.23 4.74 26.92
C GLY A 111 -4.71 5.13 27.00
N THR A 112 -5.01 6.37 26.62
CA THR A 112 -6.37 6.93 26.57
C THR A 112 -6.55 7.83 25.36
N ILE A 113 -7.78 7.95 24.86
CA ILE A 113 -8.19 9.00 23.91
C ILE A 113 -9.41 9.67 24.54
N LYS A 114 -9.28 10.94 24.93
CA LYS A 114 -10.29 11.66 25.71
C LYS A 114 -10.55 13.06 25.16
N ASN A 115 -11.74 13.61 25.38
CA ASN A 115 -11.99 15.02 25.08
C ASN A 115 -11.42 15.97 26.16
N GLY A 116 -11.63 17.28 25.97
CA GLY A 116 -11.19 18.31 26.92
C GLY A 116 -11.88 18.26 28.30
N ALA A 117 -13.03 17.59 28.40
CA ALA A 117 -13.74 17.36 29.67
C ALA A 117 -13.25 16.09 30.41
N GLY A 118 -12.37 15.29 29.78
CA GLY A 118 -11.82 14.06 30.36
C GLY A 118 -12.66 12.81 30.10
N GLU A 119 -13.66 12.90 29.22
CA GLU A 119 -14.55 11.81 28.81
C GLU A 119 -13.88 10.95 27.74
N ASP A 120 -14.08 9.63 27.79
CA ASP A 120 -13.51 8.70 26.81
C ASP A 120 -14.16 8.89 25.44
N ALA A 121 -13.31 8.98 24.40
CA ALA A 121 -13.77 9.05 23.03
C ALA A 121 -14.40 7.74 22.58
N THR A 122 -15.34 7.82 21.65
CA THR A 122 -15.82 6.65 20.90
C THR A 122 -14.67 6.08 20.07
N LEU A 123 -14.38 4.79 20.23
CA LEU A 123 -13.32 4.10 19.48
C LEU A 123 -13.83 3.42 18.21
N SER A 124 -15.15 3.40 18.03
CA SER A 124 -15.78 2.86 16.83
C SER A 124 -15.66 3.84 15.67
N LEU A 125 -15.07 3.40 14.58
CA LEU A 125 -14.95 4.12 13.32
C LEU A 125 -16.14 3.81 12.41
N PRO A 126 -16.42 4.64 11.39
CA PRO A 126 -17.36 4.32 10.31
C PRO A 126 -17.15 2.90 9.76
N ILE A 127 -18.20 2.29 9.21
CA ILE A 127 -18.07 0.95 8.62
C ILE A 127 -17.09 1.03 7.44
N PRO A 128 -16.08 0.14 7.34
CA PRO A 128 -15.16 0.10 6.20
C PRO A 128 -15.89 0.12 4.86
N GLY A 129 -15.39 0.89 3.89
CA GLY A 129 -16.02 1.11 2.58
C GLY A 129 -17.30 1.96 2.59
N THR A 130 -17.72 2.54 3.71
CA THR A 130 -18.87 3.48 3.78
C THR A 130 -18.41 4.92 4.02
N ALA A 131 -19.30 5.89 3.80
CA ALA A 131 -18.98 7.32 3.93
C ALA A 131 -18.25 7.63 5.25
N GLY A 132 -17.10 8.30 5.15
CA GLY A 132 -16.24 8.64 6.29
C GLY A 132 -15.19 7.58 6.65
N SER A 133 -15.21 6.38 6.06
CA SER A 133 -14.13 5.38 6.17
C SER A 133 -12.96 5.68 5.24
N LEU A 134 -11.81 5.03 5.46
CA LEU A 134 -10.62 5.28 4.65
C LEU A 134 -10.81 4.85 3.19
N GLY A 135 -11.33 3.64 2.95
CA GLY A 135 -11.54 3.11 1.59
C GLY A 135 -12.69 3.79 0.84
N ALA A 136 -13.63 4.41 1.54
CA ALA A 136 -14.63 5.26 0.87
C ALA A 136 -14.06 6.63 0.46
N ASN A 137 -13.08 7.13 1.22
CA ASN A 137 -12.54 8.48 1.04
C ASN A 137 -11.34 8.52 0.10
N LYS A 138 -10.56 7.43 0.01
CA LYS A 138 -9.29 7.34 -0.72
C LYS A 138 -9.25 6.05 -1.52
N GLN A 139 -8.45 6.05 -2.59
CA GLN A 139 -8.17 4.88 -3.41
C GLN A 139 -6.68 4.54 -3.30
N ILE A 140 -6.32 3.83 -2.23
CA ILE A 140 -4.92 3.50 -1.92
C ILE A 140 -4.74 1.99 -2.06
N VAL A 141 -4.01 1.59 -3.09
CA VAL A 141 -3.72 0.18 -3.36
C VAL A 141 -2.35 -0.17 -2.78
N ILE A 142 -2.29 -1.22 -1.96
CA ILE A 142 -1.04 -1.79 -1.48
C ILE A 142 -0.75 -3.05 -2.29
N ASP A 143 0.33 -2.99 -3.08
CA ASP A 143 0.82 -4.13 -3.85
C ASP A 143 2.31 -4.34 -3.55
N THR A 144 2.59 -5.43 -2.83
CA THR A 144 3.95 -5.88 -2.53
C THR A 144 4.27 -7.23 -3.15
N ALA A 145 3.38 -7.76 -3.99
CA ALA A 145 3.61 -9.02 -4.67
C ALA A 145 4.70 -8.82 -5.74
N ALA A 146 5.74 -9.65 -5.68
CA ALA A 146 6.66 -9.76 -6.80
C ALA A 146 5.93 -10.41 -7.98
N PRO A 147 6.23 -10.01 -9.22
CA PRO A 147 5.73 -10.71 -10.39
C PRO A 147 6.10 -12.20 -10.37
N ALA A 148 5.25 -13.04 -10.96
CA ALA A 148 5.56 -14.46 -11.14
C ALA A 148 6.84 -14.64 -11.99
N PRO A 149 7.63 -15.71 -11.83
CA PRO A 149 8.73 -15.98 -12.75
C PRO A 149 8.18 -16.20 -14.18
N PRO A 150 8.82 -15.63 -15.23
CA PRO A 150 8.46 -15.93 -16.61
C PRO A 150 8.64 -17.40 -16.95
N GLN A 151 8.05 -17.86 -18.05
CA GLN A 151 8.41 -19.16 -18.61
C GLN A 151 9.84 -19.13 -19.18
N ALA A 152 10.41 -20.32 -19.42
CA ALA A 152 11.70 -20.42 -20.09
C ALA A 152 11.62 -19.73 -21.47
N PRO A 153 12.63 -18.92 -21.85
CA PRO A 153 12.69 -18.34 -23.19
C PRO A 153 12.61 -19.41 -24.27
N ASP A 154 11.77 -19.18 -25.27
CA ASP A 154 11.61 -20.03 -26.45
C ASP A 154 12.33 -19.40 -27.64
N LEU A 155 13.09 -20.15 -28.42
CA LEU A 155 13.73 -19.63 -29.63
C LEU A 155 12.67 -19.39 -30.70
N GLN A 156 12.71 -18.23 -31.34
CA GLN A 156 11.88 -18.00 -32.51
C GLN A 156 12.26 -18.98 -33.62
N ALA A 157 11.30 -19.46 -34.42
CA ALA A 157 11.56 -20.45 -35.47
C ALA A 157 12.64 -20.04 -36.48
N SER A 158 12.82 -18.73 -36.73
CA SER A 158 13.90 -18.19 -37.58
C SER A 158 15.28 -18.21 -36.90
N SER A 159 15.28 -18.23 -35.57
CA SER A 159 16.45 -18.29 -34.71
C SER A 159 16.76 -19.70 -34.21
N ASP A 160 15.88 -20.68 -34.39
CA ASP A 160 16.06 -22.08 -34.01
C ASP A 160 16.64 -22.89 -35.19
N SER A 161 17.92 -22.66 -35.48
CA SER A 161 18.59 -23.12 -36.72
C SER A 161 19.18 -24.53 -36.66
N GLY A 162 18.86 -25.28 -35.61
CA GLY A 162 19.33 -26.65 -35.40
C GLY A 162 18.65 -27.66 -36.33
N SER A 163 18.53 -28.89 -35.85
CA SER A 163 17.92 -29.97 -36.63
C SER A 163 16.40 -29.84 -36.73
N SER A 164 15.80 -29.07 -35.84
CA SER A 164 14.38 -28.72 -35.81
C SER A 164 14.26 -27.22 -35.56
N SER A 165 13.14 -26.62 -35.98
CA SER A 165 12.82 -25.22 -35.70
C SER A 165 11.88 -25.07 -34.49
N ALA A 166 11.91 -26.04 -33.58
CA ALA A 166 11.07 -26.10 -32.38
C ALA A 166 11.72 -26.92 -31.24
N ASP A 167 13.02 -27.22 -31.31
CA ASP A 167 13.73 -27.96 -30.27
C ASP A 167 14.65 -27.07 -29.41
N ASN A 168 14.65 -25.76 -29.68
CA ASN A 168 15.42 -24.76 -28.96
C ASN A 168 16.94 -25.04 -29.01
N VAL A 169 17.42 -25.53 -30.14
CA VAL A 169 18.83 -25.76 -30.44
C VAL A 169 19.23 -24.93 -31.65
N THR A 170 20.15 -23.99 -31.48
CA THR A 170 20.57 -23.10 -32.56
C THR A 170 22.07 -22.94 -32.68
N GLY A 171 22.55 -22.79 -33.92
CA GLY A 171 23.89 -22.30 -34.25
C GLY A 171 23.93 -20.81 -34.57
N ILE A 172 22.79 -20.10 -34.51
CA ILE A 172 22.75 -18.65 -34.68
C ILE A 172 23.30 -18.00 -33.41
N THR A 173 24.34 -17.19 -33.58
CA THR A 173 25.03 -16.54 -32.46
C THR A 173 24.28 -15.33 -31.92
N MET A 174 23.37 -14.73 -32.69
CA MET A 174 22.46 -13.65 -32.25
C MET A 174 21.00 -14.08 -32.38
N PRO A 175 20.54 -15.04 -31.56
CA PRO A 175 19.16 -15.52 -31.64
C PRO A 175 18.16 -14.48 -31.15
N ALA A 176 16.91 -14.67 -31.54
CA ALA A 176 15.74 -14.03 -30.97
C ALA A 176 14.92 -15.04 -30.16
N PHE A 177 14.41 -14.57 -29.03
CA PHE A 177 13.59 -15.35 -28.11
C PHE A 177 12.20 -14.75 -27.97
N ASP A 178 11.19 -15.60 -27.84
CA ASP A 178 9.87 -15.25 -27.32
C ASP A 178 9.79 -15.65 -25.84
N ILE A 179 9.18 -14.77 -25.04
CA ILE A 179 9.03 -14.96 -23.59
C ILE A 179 7.56 -14.73 -23.26
N ILE A 180 6.96 -15.70 -22.58
CA ILE A 180 5.55 -15.69 -22.17
C ILE A 180 5.43 -15.87 -20.65
N GLY A 181 4.25 -15.56 -20.09
CA GLY A 181 4.03 -15.58 -18.65
C GLY A 181 4.68 -14.39 -17.94
N VAL A 182 4.79 -13.26 -18.66
CA VAL A 182 5.34 -12.01 -18.15
C VAL A 182 4.19 -11.04 -17.85
N GLU A 183 4.41 -10.09 -16.96
CA GLU A 183 3.43 -9.06 -16.63
C GLU A 183 3.59 -7.85 -17.56
N SER A 184 2.47 -7.23 -17.93
CA SER A 184 2.44 -5.94 -18.61
C SER A 184 3.31 -4.92 -17.88
N ASP A 185 4.06 -4.11 -18.64
CA ASP A 185 4.98 -3.09 -18.13
C ASP A 185 6.14 -3.59 -17.27
N ALA A 186 6.34 -4.90 -17.15
CA ALA A 186 7.53 -5.43 -16.54
C ALA A 186 8.75 -5.24 -17.45
N THR A 187 9.92 -5.11 -16.85
CA THR A 187 11.18 -5.31 -17.56
C THR A 187 11.56 -6.78 -17.46
N VAL A 188 11.76 -7.44 -18.59
CA VAL A 188 12.19 -8.84 -18.71
C VAL A 188 13.66 -8.86 -19.10
N THR A 189 14.49 -9.61 -18.38
CA THR A 189 15.90 -9.83 -18.70
C THR A 189 16.15 -11.30 -18.98
N ILE A 190 16.84 -11.62 -20.07
CA ILE A 190 17.29 -12.97 -20.37
C ILE A 190 18.71 -13.17 -19.83
N PHE A 191 18.94 -14.31 -19.19
CA PHE A 191 20.23 -14.73 -18.67
C PHE A 191 20.71 -16.00 -19.37
N SER A 192 22.01 -16.10 -19.61
CA SER A 192 22.72 -17.31 -19.99
C SER A 192 23.51 -17.86 -18.80
N SER A 193 23.55 -19.19 -18.69
CA SER A 193 24.43 -19.88 -17.74
C SER A 193 25.93 -19.62 -17.95
N VAL A 194 26.33 -19.12 -19.12
CA VAL A 194 27.73 -18.84 -19.47
C VAL A 194 28.06 -17.36 -19.36
N GLU A 195 27.20 -16.50 -19.91
CA GLU A 195 27.50 -15.06 -20.07
C GLU A 195 26.82 -14.15 -19.04
N GLY A 196 25.88 -14.68 -18.24
CA GLY A 196 25.04 -13.87 -17.38
C GLY A 196 23.95 -13.14 -18.17
N ALA A 197 23.68 -11.87 -17.89
CA ALA A 197 22.60 -11.13 -18.55
C ALA A 197 22.91 -10.90 -20.05
N LEU A 198 22.03 -11.38 -20.92
CA LEU A 198 22.14 -11.27 -22.38
C LEU A 198 21.46 -10.00 -22.93
N GLY A 199 20.45 -9.50 -22.23
CA GLY A 199 19.71 -8.30 -22.60
C GLY A 199 18.37 -8.20 -21.90
N SER A 200 17.71 -7.05 -22.07
CA SER A 200 16.41 -6.77 -21.46
C SER A 200 15.45 -6.13 -22.46
N THR A 201 14.15 -6.37 -22.27
CA THR A 201 13.06 -5.73 -23.01
C THR A 201 11.92 -5.33 -22.08
N LEU A 202 11.11 -4.37 -22.49
CA LEU A 202 9.87 -4.00 -21.79
C LEU A 202 8.72 -4.81 -22.37
N VAL A 203 7.85 -5.31 -21.50
CA VAL A 203 6.58 -5.90 -21.90
C VAL A 203 5.62 -4.78 -22.23
N ALA A 204 5.01 -4.85 -23.41
CA ALA A 204 4.06 -3.82 -23.86
C ALA A 204 2.84 -3.76 -22.92
N GLU A 205 2.23 -2.57 -22.81
CA GLU A 205 1.00 -2.38 -22.04
C GLU A 205 -0.10 -3.34 -22.52
N GLY A 206 -0.70 -4.08 -21.57
CA GLY A 206 -1.74 -5.07 -21.84
C GLY A 206 -1.25 -6.38 -22.46
N SER A 207 0.07 -6.59 -22.60
CA SER A 207 0.65 -7.84 -23.09
C SER A 207 1.09 -8.76 -21.93
N GLU A 208 1.04 -10.07 -22.18
CA GLU A 208 1.58 -11.12 -21.31
C GLU A 208 2.77 -11.85 -21.96
N SER A 209 3.29 -11.27 -23.04
CA SER A 209 4.43 -11.76 -23.80
C SER A 209 5.30 -10.62 -24.34
N CYS A 210 6.57 -10.94 -24.60
CA CYS A 210 7.51 -10.07 -25.28
C CYS A 210 8.51 -10.90 -26.10
N SER A 211 9.24 -10.25 -27.00
CA SER A 211 10.37 -10.85 -27.72
C SER A 211 11.65 -10.06 -27.47
N LEU A 212 12.79 -10.75 -27.45
CA LEU A 212 14.11 -10.13 -27.34
C LEU A 212 15.07 -10.75 -28.35
N SER A 213 15.64 -9.91 -29.23
CA SER A 213 16.77 -10.28 -30.10
C SER A 213 18.07 -9.86 -29.44
N LEU A 214 19.05 -10.76 -29.42
CA LEU A 214 20.36 -10.43 -28.84
C LEU A 214 21.08 -9.38 -29.69
N ALA A 215 21.59 -8.35 -29.04
CA ALA A 215 22.37 -7.29 -29.68
C ALA A 215 23.86 -7.66 -29.84
N MET A 216 24.32 -8.71 -29.14
CA MET A 216 25.69 -9.21 -29.18
C MET A 216 25.69 -10.73 -29.37
N PRO A 217 26.67 -11.28 -30.09
CA PRO A 217 26.75 -12.71 -30.32
C PRO A 217 27.10 -13.47 -29.04
N LEU A 218 26.49 -14.64 -28.83
CA LEU A 218 26.89 -15.62 -27.82
C LEU A 218 28.28 -16.18 -28.14
N SER A 219 29.06 -16.45 -27.09
CA SER A 219 30.36 -17.10 -27.17
C SER A 219 30.25 -18.50 -27.79
N GLU A 220 31.20 -18.88 -28.65
CA GLU A 220 31.23 -20.24 -29.20
C GLU A 220 31.70 -21.28 -28.17
N GLY A 221 31.18 -22.50 -28.28
CA GLY A 221 31.76 -23.69 -27.62
C GLY A 221 31.23 -24.02 -26.22
N GLY A 222 30.08 -23.49 -25.80
CA GLY A 222 29.40 -23.86 -24.56
C GLY A 222 27.92 -24.19 -24.76
N ASP A 223 27.36 -25.07 -23.93
CA ASP A 223 25.91 -25.25 -23.85
C ASP A 223 25.29 -24.08 -23.08
N HIS A 224 24.75 -23.09 -23.81
CA HIS A 224 24.05 -21.97 -23.21
C HIS A 224 22.64 -22.40 -22.80
N ARG A 225 22.36 -22.39 -21.49
CA ARG A 225 20.98 -22.51 -20.97
C ARG A 225 20.44 -21.12 -20.67
N SER A 226 19.32 -20.78 -21.31
CA SER A 226 18.67 -19.48 -21.14
C SER A 226 17.57 -19.53 -20.08
N SER A 227 17.44 -18.46 -19.30
CA SER A 227 16.33 -18.22 -18.39
C SER A 227 15.88 -16.76 -18.47
N ALA A 228 14.66 -16.46 -18.04
CA ALA A 228 14.16 -15.09 -17.97
C ALA A 228 13.78 -14.73 -16.52
N GLY A 229 14.05 -13.48 -16.15
CA GLY A 229 13.55 -12.88 -14.91
C GLY A 229 12.81 -11.58 -15.25
N GLN A 230 11.81 -11.25 -14.44
CA GLN A 230 11.07 -10.00 -14.59
C GLN A 230 11.00 -9.20 -13.28
N GLY A 231 10.85 -7.88 -13.41
CA GLY A 231 10.70 -6.97 -12.28
C GLY A 231 9.96 -5.69 -12.64
N ARG A 232 9.32 -5.09 -11.64
CA ARG A 232 8.66 -3.78 -11.75
C ARG A 232 9.59 -2.68 -11.23
N GLU A 233 10.59 -2.31 -12.01
CA GLU A 233 11.42 -1.13 -11.70
C GLU A 233 11.06 0.02 -12.66
N ARG A 234 9.96 0.74 -12.36
CA ARG A 234 9.72 2.02 -13.03
C ARG A 234 10.66 3.07 -12.42
N GLN A 235 11.77 3.34 -13.10
CA GLN A 235 12.41 4.66 -13.04
C GLN A 235 11.30 5.71 -13.26
N ARG A 236 11.09 6.57 -12.26
CA ARG A 236 10.13 7.67 -12.34
C ARG A 236 10.54 8.62 -13.48
N CYS A 237 9.97 8.45 -14.66
CA CYS A 237 9.82 9.58 -15.58
C CYS A 237 8.75 10.48 -14.97
N PHE A 238 9.17 11.48 -14.19
CA PHE A 238 8.31 12.62 -13.87
C PHE A 238 7.87 13.24 -15.20
N GLY A 239 6.60 13.08 -15.53
CA GLY A 239 5.94 13.88 -16.54
C GLY A 239 5.94 15.33 -16.08
N GLY A 240 6.86 16.13 -16.62
CA GLY A 240 6.76 17.57 -16.58
C GLY A 240 5.60 18.00 -17.48
N HIS A 241 4.46 18.33 -16.88
CA HIS A 241 3.52 19.24 -17.51
C HIS A 241 4.20 20.61 -17.58
N GLY A 242 4.58 21.00 -18.80
CA GLY A 242 5.05 22.34 -19.13
C GLY A 242 4.07 23.03 -20.05
N ALA A 243 3.33 23.97 -19.46
CA ALA A 243 2.57 25.11 -20.00
C ALA A 243 1.55 24.86 -21.13
#